data_AF-A0A6P5RSV1-F1
#
_entry.id   AF-A0A6P5RSV1-F1
#
_cell.length_a   1.000
_cell.length_b   1.000
_cell.length_c   1.000
_cell.angle_alpha   90.00
_cell.angle_beta   90.00
_cell.angle_gamma   90.00
#
_symmetry.space_group_name_H-M   'P 1'
#
loop_
_entity.id
_entity.type
_entity.pdbx_description
1 polymer ?
#
loop_
_entity_poly.entity_id
_entity_poly.type
_entity_poly.pdbx_seq_one_letter_code
_entity_poly.pdbx_strand_id
1 'polypeptide(L)'
;MADEKRKAAPEKDTSAIKKVLSTKSLGLIKAWEESEKTKVDNKTNKKLSNVVAWELSKQAYIDARQKKFERKLERKKAVYVEKMQNKIADIHKKADEKRAMVEDVKGEERAKVEEKAGKFREIGHVPKKILCFNF
;
A
#
# COMPACT_ATOMS: atom_id res chain seq x y z
N MET A 1 30.17 -61.73 -85.50
CA MET A 1 28.84 -61.18 -85.22
C MET A 1 28.77 -60.80 -83.74
N ALA A 2 28.62 -59.50 -83.51
CA ALA A 2 28.01 -58.78 -82.38
C ALA A 2 28.30 -59.18 -80.91
N ASP A 3 29.02 -58.25 -80.28
CA ASP A 3 28.69 -57.53 -79.05
C ASP A 3 28.64 -58.25 -77.69
N GLU A 4 29.75 -58.07 -76.98
CA GLU A 4 29.93 -58.19 -75.54
C GLU A 4 29.08 -57.14 -74.79
N LYS A 5 27.88 -57.54 -74.33
CA LYS A 5 27.09 -56.77 -73.36
C LYS A 5 27.76 -56.80 -71.98
N ARG A 6 28.56 -55.78 -71.67
CA ARG A 6 28.94 -55.46 -70.28
C ARG A 6 27.72 -54.97 -69.50
N LYS A 7 27.29 -55.74 -68.51
CA LYS A 7 26.30 -55.34 -67.49
C LYS A 7 26.88 -54.21 -66.62
N ALA A 8 26.31 -53.02 -66.69
CA ALA A 8 26.57 -51.94 -65.73
C ALA A 8 25.44 -51.88 -64.68
N ALA A 9 25.72 -52.36 -63.46
CA ALA A 9 25.00 -52.10 -62.20
C ALA A 9 25.93 -52.58 -61.05
N PRO A 10 26.07 -51.96 -59.86
CA PRO A 10 25.07 -51.24 -59.04
C PRO A 10 25.58 -49.94 -58.33
N GLU A 11 26.69 -49.35 -58.81
CA GLU A 11 27.49 -48.37 -58.04
C GLU A 11 26.72 -47.08 -57.65
N LYS A 12 25.81 -46.62 -58.53
CA LYS A 12 24.98 -45.43 -58.31
C LYS A 12 23.98 -45.61 -57.16
N ASP A 13 23.36 -46.77 -57.05
CA ASP A 13 22.37 -47.07 -56.00
C ASP A 13 23.06 -47.25 -54.64
N THR A 14 24.21 -47.92 -54.59
CA THR A 14 25.02 -48.03 -53.37
C THR A 14 25.52 -46.67 -52.87
N SER A 15 25.89 -45.76 -53.77
CA SER A 15 26.31 -44.39 -53.44
C SER A 15 25.15 -43.55 -52.89
N ALA A 16 23.96 -43.65 -53.50
CA ALA A 16 22.76 -42.97 -53.03
C ALA A 16 22.31 -43.47 -51.64
N ILE A 17 22.33 -44.79 -51.42
CA ILE A 17 22.00 -45.41 -50.13
C ILE A 17 22.99 -44.94 -49.04
N LYS A 18 24.30 -44.93 -49.32
CA LYS A 18 25.32 -44.45 -48.37
C LYS A 18 25.13 -42.98 -47.99
N LYS A 19 24.78 -42.12 -48.96
CA LYS A 19 24.48 -40.70 -48.71
C LYS A 19 23.23 -40.53 -47.84
N VAL A 20 22.15 -41.27 -48.14
CA VAL A 20 20.91 -41.22 -47.35
C VAL A 20 21.16 -41.70 -45.92
N LEU A 21 21.91 -42.79 -45.74
CA LEU A 21 22.30 -43.29 -44.41
C LEU A 21 23.17 -42.27 -43.66
N SER A 22 24.12 -41.63 -44.34
CA SER A 22 24.94 -40.56 -43.77
C SER A 22 24.12 -39.33 -43.35
N THR A 23 23.13 -38.94 -44.14
CA THR A 23 22.23 -37.82 -43.79
C THR A 23 21.35 -38.18 -42.60
N LYS A 24 20.84 -39.42 -42.55
CA LYS A 24 20.07 -39.93 -41.40
C LYS A 24 20.93 -39.96 -40.13
N SER A 25 22.17 -40.44 -40.19
CA SER A 25 23.08 -40.45 -39.04
C SER A 25 23.40 -39.03 -38.56
N LEU A 26 23.62 -38.09 -39.48
CA LEU A 26 23.81 -36.67 -39.12
C LEU A 26 22.57 -36.07 -38.45
N GLY A 27 21.37 -36.41 -38.93
CA GLY A 27 20.12 -35.99 -38.31
C GLY A 27 19.97 -36.51 -36.88
N LEU A 28 20.30 -37.78 -36.64
CA LEU A 28 20.27 -38.39 -35.30
C LEU A 28 21.30 -37.77 -34.35
N ILE A 29 22.52 -37.49 -34.84
CA ILE A 29 23.57 -36.82 -34.05
C ILE A 29 23.13 -35.42 -33.64
N LYS A 30 22.56 -34.64 -34.58
CA LYS A 30 22.05 -33.29 -34.29
C LYS A 30 20.90 -33.31 -33.28
N ALA A 31 19.95 -34.24 -33.42
CA ALA A 31 18.85 -34.38 -32.47
C ALA A 31 19.33 -34.76 -31.07
N TRP A 32 20.35 -35.63 -30.98
CA TRP A 32 20.97 -35.98 -29.71
C TRP A 32 21.73 -34.80 -29.10
N GLU A 33 22.52 -34.07 -29.89
CA GLU A 33 23.24 -32.86 -29.46
C GLU A 33 22.27 -31.81 -28.90
N GLU A 34 21.16 -31.55 -29.59
CA GLU A 34 20.15 -30.60 -29.14
C GLU A 34 19.45 -31.06 -27.85
N SER A 35 19.21 -32.36 -27.69
CA SER A 35 18.70 -32.94 -26.45
C SER A 35 19.67 -32.73 -25.28
N GLU A 36 20.97 -32.93 -25.49
CA GLU A 36 21.99 -32.70 -24.47
C GLU A 36 22.12 -31.21 -24.11
N LYS A 37 22.08 -30.30 -25.09
CA LYS A 37 22.03 -28.84 -24.85
C LYS A 37 20.82 -28.47 -24.01
N THR A 38 19.64 -28.94 -24.37
CA THR A 38 18.40 -28.70 -23.62
C THR A 38 18.49 -29.19 -22.17
N LYS A 39 19.12 -30.34 -21.93
CA LYS A 39 19.34 -30.85 -20.55
C LYS A 39 20.25 -29.92 -19.74
N VAL A 40 21.31 -29.38 -20.36
CA VAL A 40 22.20 -28.41 -19.72
C VAL A 40 21.45 -27.12 -19.41
N ASP A 41 20.70 -26.58 -20.38
CA ASP A 41 19.94 -25.34 -20.21
C ASP A 41 18.88 -25.48 -19.12
N ASN A 42 18.15 -26.59 -19.07
CA ASN A 42 17.18 -26.85 -18.00
C ASN A 42 17.81 -26.89 -16.61
N LYS A 43 19.00 -27.51 -16.49
CA LYS A 43 19.75 -27.52 -15.22
C LYS A 43 20.21 -26.12 -14.83
N THR A 44 20.70 -25.33 -15.78
CA THR A 44 21.15 -23.96 -15.56
C THR A 44 19.98 -23.05 -15.19
N ASN A 45 18.87 -23.11 -15.93
CA ASN A 45 17.65 -22.35 -15.65
C ASN A 45 17.11 -22.66 -14.25
N LYS A 46 17.10 -23.93 -13.83
CA LYS A 46 16.69 -24.28 -12.46
C LYS A 46 17.58 -23.61 -11.40
N LYS A 47 18.90 -23.56 -11.61
CA LYS A 47 19.82 -22.88 -10.69
C LYS A 47 19.57 -21.37 -10.68
N LEU A 48 19.39 -20.76 -11.84
CA LEU A 48 19.09 -19.33 -11.95
C LEU A 48 17.77 -18.97 -11.27
N SER A 49 16.71 -19.77 -11.47
CA SER A 49 15.43 -19.57 -10.77
C SER A 49 15.56 -19.64 -9.25
N ASN A 50 16.41 -20.53 -8.73
CA ASN A 50 16.68 -20.59 -7.28
C ASN A 50 17.40 -19.34 -6.77
N VAL A 51 18.35 -18.79 -7.53
CA VAL A 51 19.04 -17.54 -7.18
C VAL A 51 18.04 -16.39 -7.14
N VAL A 52 17.21 -16.24 -8.18
CA VAL A 52 16.17 -15.19 -8.23
C VAL A 52 15.19 -15.34 -7.08
N ALA A 53 14.73 -16.56 -6.79
CA ALA A 53 13.83 -16.80 -5.65
C ALA A 53 14.47 -16.41 -4.31
N TRP A 54 15.76 -16.70 -4.13
CA TRP A 54 16.50 -16.30 -2.94
C TRP A 54 16.64 -14.78 -2.84
N GLU A 55 16.98 -14.09 -3.92
CA GLU A 55 17.07 -12.63 -3.97
C GLU A 55 15.73 -11.96 -3.62
N LEU A 56 14.64 -12.40 -4.25
CA LEU A 56 13.29 -11.93 -3.96
C LEU A 56 12.91 -12.17 -2.50
N SER A 57 13.32 -13.30 -1.91
CA SER A 57 13.08 -13.57 -0.48
C SER A 57 13.81 -12.57 0.44
N LYS A 58 15.03 -12.16 0.09
CA LYS A 58 15.80 -11.17 0.85
C LYS A 58 15.21 -9.78 0.69
N GLN A 59 14.80 -9.42 -0.52
CA GLN A 59 14.13 -8.15 -0.79
C GLN A 59 12.80 -8.05 -0.02
N ALA A 60 11.97 -9.09 -0.08
CA ALA A 60 10.71 -9.14 0.66
C ALA A 60 10.92 -9.03 2.19
N TYR A 61 11.99 -9.63 2.73
CA TYR A 61 12.35 -9.49 4.13
C TYR A 61 12.69 -8.03 4.51
N ILE A 62 13.47 -7.35 3.68
CA ILE A 62 13.83 -5.94 3.88
C ILE A 62 12.58 -5.06 3.78
N ASP A 63 11.75 -5.25 2.76
CA ASP A 63 10.50 -4.50 2.56
C ASP A 63 9.54 -4.68 3.74
N ALA A 64 9.41 -5.90 4.27
CA ALA A 64 8.60 -6.18 5.45
C ALA A 64 9.12 -5.45 6.69
N ARG A 65 10.45 -5.38 6.85
CA ARG A 65 11.10 -4.65 7.95
C ARG A 65 10.87 -3.15 7.80
N GLN A 66 10.97 -2.60 6.60
CA GLN A 66 10.67 -1.19 6.30
C GLN A 66 9.22 -0.85 6.65
N LYS A 67 8.24 -1.62 6.12
CA LYS A 67 6.82 -1.44 6.43
C LYS A 67 6.50 -1.54 7.93
N LYS A 68 7.26 -2.34 8.68
CA LYS A 68 7.12 -2.41 10.14
C LYS A 68 7.53 -1.11 10.83
N PHE A 69 8.59 -0.44 10.35
CA PHE A 69 9.01 0.85 10.88
C PHE A 69 8.06 1.98 10.48
N GLU A 70 7.60 2.01 9.23
CA GLU A 70 6.61 2.97 8.75
C GLU A 70 5.34 2.92 9.60
N ARG A 71 4.78 1.72 9.83
CA ARG A 71 3.61 1.54 10.72
C ARG A 71 3.87 2.00 12.15
N LYS A 72 5.07 1.79 12.69
CA LYS A 72 5.43 2.29 14.04
C LYS A 72 5.45 3.82 14.08
N LEU A 73 5.99 4.46 13.04
CA LEU A 73 6.02 5.91 12.93
C LEU A 73 4.61 6.50 12.79
N GLU A 74 3.78 5.90 11.93
CA GLU A 74 2.40 6.31 11.73
C GLU A 74 1.58 6.24 13.03
N ARG A 75 1.70 5.13 13.78
CA ARG A 75 1.06 5.01 15.11
C ARG A 75 1.51 6.10 16.07
N LYS A 76 2.82 6.39 16.13
CA LYS A 76 3.34 7.48 16.98
C LYS A 76 2.80 8.85 16.57
N LYS A 77 2.71 9.11 15.27
CA LYS A 77 2.11 10.35 14.74
C LYS A 77 0.65 10.46 15.13
N ALA A 78 -0.15 9.40 14.95
CA ALA A 78 -1.56 9.39 15.31
C ALA A 78 -1.78 9.70 16.80
N VAL A 79 -1.03 9.03 17.69
CA VAL A 79 -1.08 9.29 19.14
C VAL A 79 -0.73 10.75 19.47
N TYR A 80 0.24 11.34 18.78
CA TYR A 80 0.63 12.73 19.02
C TYR A 80 -0.46 13.71 18.56
N VAL A 81 -1.05 13.47 17.39
CA VAL A 81 -2.16 14.26 16.86
C VAL A 81 -3.35 14.23 17.82
N GLU A 82 -3.74 13.04 18.28
CA GLU A 82 -4.82 12.87 19.26
C GLU A 82 -4.54 13.63 20.56
N LYS A 83 -3.31 13.53 21.10
CA LYS A 83 -2.90 14.30 22.28
C LYS A 83 -3.03 15.81 22.09
N MET A 84 -2.70 16.33 20.91
CA MET A 84 -2.86 17.76 20.64
C MET A 84 -4.33 18.15 20.51
N GLN A 85 -5.14 17.32 19.86
CA GLN A 85 -6.59 17.54 19.75
C GLN A 85 -7.26 17.52 21.12
N ASN A 86 -6.88 16.61 22.02
CA ASN A 86 -7.39 16.56 23.38
C ASN A 86 -7.05 17.84 24.17
N LYS A 87 -5.83 18.37 24.02
CA LYS A 87 -5.47 19.66 24.65
C LYS A 87 -6.32 20.82 24.12
N ILE A 88 -6.61 20.84 22.82
CA ILE A 88 -7.49 21.86 22.22
C ILE A 88 -8.91 21.71 22.79
N ALA A 89 -9.42 20.48 22.87
CA ALA A 89 -10.74 20.21 23.47
C ALA A 89 -10.80 20.63 24.94
N ASP A 90 -9.75 20.38 25.73
CA ASP A 90 -9.67 20.83 27.13
C ASP A 90 -9.71 22.37 27.24
N ILE A 91 -9.03 23.07 26.34
CA ILE A 91 -9.07 24.55 26.29
C ILE A 91 -10.49 25.03 25.97
N HIS A 92 -11.14 24.45 24.96
CA HIS A 92 -12.52 24.81 24.62
C HIS A 92 -13.48 24.53 25.78
N LYS A 93 -13.38 23.36 26.42
CA LYS A 93 -14.20 23.00 27.58
C LYS A 93 -14.05 24.03 28.71
N LYS A 94 -12.82 24.39 29.07
CA LYS A 94 -12.56 25.42 30.10
C LYS A 94 -13.09 26.80 29.72
N ALA A 95 -13.05 27.14 28.43
CA ALA A 95 -13.61 28.40 27.94
C ALA A 95 -15.14 28.40 28.06
N ASP A 96 -15.79 27.29 27.73
CA ASP A 96 -17.25 27.15 27.82
C ASP A 96 -17.73 27.11 29.26
N GLU A 97 -16.99 26.45 30.17
CA GLU A 97 -17.25 26.52 31.62
C GLU A 97 -17.22 27.97 32.14
N LYS A 98 -16.22 28.77 31.72
CA LYS A 98 -16.15 30.19 32.08
C LYS A 98 -17.32 31.00 31.51
N ARG A 99 -17.73 30.74 30.27
CA ARG A 99 -18.89 31.41 29.65
C ARG A 99 -20.18 31.07 30.39
N ALA A 100 -20.37 29.81 30.76
CA ALA A 100 -21.52 29.36 31.55
C ALA A 100 -21.59 30.08 32.89
N MET A 101 -20.46 30.17 33.62
CA MET A 101 -20.41 30.93 34.89
C MET A 101 -20.80 32.40 34.72
N VAL A 102 -20.38 33.05 33.63
CA VAL A 102 -20.74 34.45 33.35
C VAL A 102 -22.24 34.59 33.07
N GLU A 103 -22.82 33.67 32.29
CA GLU A 103 -24.26 33.67 32.04
C GLU A 103 -25.08 33.35 33.30
N ASP A 104 -24.59 32.49 34.18
CA ASP A 104 -25.22 32.21 35.49
C ASP A 104 -25.26 33.47 36.35
N VAL A 105 -24.13 34.18 36.51
CA VAL A 105 -24.05 35.45 37.27
C VAL A 105 -25.00 36.48 36.68
N LYS A 106 -25.03 36.62 35.36
CA LYS A 106 -25.96 37.52 34.66
C LYS A 106 -27.43 37.12 34.88
N GLY A 107 -27.73 35.83 34.93
CA GLY A 107 -29.05 35.31 35.27
C GLY A 107 -29.48 35.68 36.69
N GLU A 108 -28.58 35.52 37.67
CA GLU A 108 -28.83 35.91 39.06
C GLU A 108 -29.06 37.42 39.21
N GLU A 109 -28.25 38.25 38.54
CA GLU A 109 -28.42 39.70 38.58
C GLU A 109 -29.75 40.14 37.96
N ARG A 110 -30.15 39.52 36.84
CA ARG A 110 -31.48 39.75 36.24
C ARG A 110 -32.60 39.37 37.20
N ALA A 111 -32.54 38.20 37.82
CA ALA A 111 -33.54 37.76 38.79
C ALA A 111 -33.67 38.74 39.97
N LYS A 112 -32.56 39.25 40.51
CA LYS A 112 -32.56 40.28 41.58
C LYS A 112 -33.22 41.58 41.14
N VAL A 113 -32.98 42.01 39.89
CA VAL A 113 -33.62 43.21 39.32
C VAL A 113 -35.11 42.99 39.15
N GLU A 114 -35.53 41.83 38.63
CA GLU A 114 -36.93 41.45 38.46
C GLU A 114 -37.68 41.37 39.79
N GLU A 115 -37.07 40.79 40.83
CA GLU A 115 -37.63 40.73 42.18
C GLU A 115 -37.85 42.16 42.73
N LYS A 116 -36.86 43.04 42.62
CA LYS A 116 -36.98 44.45 43.03
C LYS A 116 -38.08 45.17 42.25
N ALA A 117 -38.14 44.97 40.93
CA ALA A 117 -39.18 45.55 40.09
C ALA A 117 -40.59 45.00 40.44
N GLY A 118 -40.69 43.74 40.85
CA GLY A 118 -41.91 43.15 41.41
C GLY A 118 -42.38 43.88 42.67
N LYS A 119 -41.49 44.06 43.65
CA LYS A 119 -41.79 44.81 44.90
C LYS A 119 -42.24 46.25 44.63
N PHE A 120 -41.60 46.94 43.68
CA PHE A 120 -42.03 48.30 43.31
C PHE A 120 -43.43 48.35 42.68
N ARG A 121 -43.78 47.35 41.86
CA ARG A 121 -45.12 47.21 41.26
C ARG A 121 -46.19 46.95 42.32
N GLU A 122 -45.90 46.12 43.32
CA GLU A 122 -46.83 45.83 44.43
C GLU A 122 -47.09 47.05 45.33
N ILE A 123 -46.05 47.83 45.65
CA ILE A 123 -46.14 48.99 46.56
C ILE A 123 -46.62 50.25 45.81
N GLY A 124 -46.74 50.22 44.48
CA GLY A 124 -47.09 51.39 43.66
C GLY A 124 -45.99 52.47 43.62
N HIS A 125 -44.75 52.10 43.92
CA HIS A 125 -43.62 53.03 44.01
C HIS A 125 -42.87 53.12 42.68
N VAL A 126 -42.78 54.32 42.09
CA VAL A 126 -42.02 54.55 40.85
C VAL A 126 -40.56 54.89 41.19
N PRO A 127 -39.57 54.12 40.70
CA PRO A 127 -38.16 54.38 40.97
C PRO A 127 -37.74 55.77 40.47
N LYS A 128 -37.08 56.55 41.34
CA LYS A 128 -36.72 57.96 41.06
C LYS A 128 -35.56 58.16 40.07
N LYS A 129 -34.80 57.12 39.72
CA LYS A 129 -33.67 57.17 38.77
C LYS A 129 -33.94 56.26 37.56
N ILE A 130 -34.60 56.79 36.54
CA ILE A 130 -34.87 56.07 35.28
C ILE A 130 -33.74 56.31 34.24
N LEU A 131 -32.76 57.19 34.51
CA LEU A 131 -31.88 57.78 33.49
C LEU A 131 -30.36 57.68 33.74
N CYS A 132 -29.81 56.51 34.09
CA CYS A 132 -28.35 56.33 34.09
C CYS A 132 -27.93 54.93 33.61
N PHE A 133 -28.15 54.64 32.32
CA PHE A 133 -27.32 53.66 31.62
C PHE A 133 -26.10 54.42 31.10
N ASN A 134 -24.99 54.40 31.84
CA ASN A 134 -23.71 54.71 31.21
C ASN A 134 -23.27 53.44 30.48
N PHE A 135 -23.31 53.53 29.15
CA PHE A 135 -22.77 52.55 28.22
C PHE A 135 -21.24 52.51 28.32
#